data_AF-A0A848ZMV3-F1
#
_entry.id   AF-A0A848ZMV3-F1
#
_cell.length_a   1.000
_cell.length_b   1.000
_cell.length_c   1.000
_cell.angle_alpha   90.00
_cell.angle_beta   90.00
_cell.angle_gamma   90.00
#
_symmetry.space_group_name_H-M   'P 1'
#
loop_
_entity.id
_entity.type
_entity.pdbx_description
1 polymer ?
#
loop_
_entity_poly.entity_id
_entity_poly.type
_entity_poly.pdbx_seq_one_letter_code
_entity_poly.pdbx_strand_id
1 'polypeptide(L)'
;MLLLLVLAGSGALYAQKLPLPPRAKDAISGSTFKNSIESLSLEERERSIYQQIMNGNIPTFLRNLVPISFSKTLNHSIYDITYFVIPDYLAVGSDADYFIIPTTPILAQKIANAIGFTLPTKKMVDQIWSNASVKLPPSPIPPSPKMTTVPVMWEHNTRLKVQREKALKQAPLGALVAGHKKDIIISNKIHSNSAKPVVIYGWHYQNGTPIQPVYAGHSDTYADYSHGIRLVQNSVLIHNKVSLITTLLQDVDKSTLFSDEGVIGKPLYTLD
;
A
#
# COMPACT_ATOMS: atom_id res chain seq x y z
N MET A 1 55.57 2.33 14.71
CA MET A 1 54.16 2.60 15.06
C MET A 1 53.38 2.62 13.76
N LEU A 2 52.80 1.49 13.36
CA LEU A 2 52.13 1.33 12.06
C LEU A 2 50.63 1.66 12.25
N LEU A 3 50.19 2.77 11.66
CA LEU A 3 48.80 3.21 11.75
C LEU A 3 47.95 2.36 10.79
N LEU A 4 47.16 1.42 11.32
CA LEU A 4 46.12 0.75 10.55
C LEU A 4 44.97 1.73 10.29
N LEU A 5 44.85 2.20 9.05
CA LEU A 5 43.62 2.82 8.57
C LEU A 5 42.54 1.72 8.48
N VAL A 6 41.60 1.73 9.41
CA VAL A 6 40.36 0.97 9.26
C VAL A 6 39.49 1.73 8.25
N LEU A 7 39.45 1.22 7.02
CA LEU A 7 38.45 1.60 6.03
C LEU A 7 37.09 1.17 6.55
N ALA A 8 36.33 2.13 7.08
CA ALA A 8 34.90 1.97 7.31
C ALA A 8 34.22 1.82 5.95
N GLY A 9 34.02 0.57 5.52
CA GLY A 9 33.14 0.26 4.40
C GLY A 9 31.72 0.65 4.80
N SER A 10 31.27 1.81 4.34
CA SER A 10 29.86 2.16 4.25
C SER A 10 29.22 1.17 3.26
N GLY A 11 28.78 0.03 3.80
CA GLY A 11 27.98 -0.92 3.05
C GLY A 11 26.79 -0.17 2.47
N ALA A 12 26.73 -0.07 1.15
CA ALA A 12 25.57 0.42 0.45
C ALA A 12 24.36 -0.37 0.98
N LEU A 13 23.43 0.33 1.61
CA LEU A 13 22.14 -0.22 2.03
C LEU A 13 21.57 -0.98 0.83
N TYR A 14 21.37 -2.29 0.96
CA TYR A 14 20.58 -3.04 0.00
C TYR A 14 19.23 -2.34 -0.07
N ALA A 15 18.97 -1.61 -1.16
CA ALA A 15 17.70 -0.97 -1.37
C ALA A 15 16.63 -2.05 -1.27
N GLN A 16 15.76 -1.97 -0.26
CA GLN A 16 14.68 -2.91 -0.09
C GLN A 16 13.76 -2.78 -1.31
N LYS A 17 13.63 -3.85 -2.09
CA LYS A 17 12.89 -3.83 -3.35
C LYS A 17 11.65 -4.70 -3.29
N LEU A 18 10.64 -4.32 -4.06
CA LEU A 18 9.47 -5.14 -4.33
C LEU A 18 9.89 -6.39 -5.13
N PRO A 19 9.65 -7.62 -4.63
CA PRO A 19 10.19 -8.85 -5.21
C PRO A 19 9.28 -9.36 -6.35
N LEU A 20 9.16 -8.55 -7.40
CA LEU A 20 8.47 -8.91 -8.64
C LEU A 20 9.49 -9.06 -9.78
N PRO A 21 9.24 -9.94 -10.78
CA PRO A 21 10.05 -10.04 -11.98
C PRO A 21 10.26 -8.66 -12.64
N PRO A 22 11.35 -8.43 -13.39
CA PRO A 22 11.51 -7.22 -14.18
C PRO A 22 10.32 -7.02 -15.14
N ARG A 23 9.92 -5.78 -15.37
CA ARG A 23 8.88 -5.46 -16.34
C ARG A 23 9.35 -5.87 -17.75
N ALA A 24 8.55 -6.65 -18.46
CA ALA A 24 8.84 -7.02 -19.84
C ALA A 24 8.89 -5.78 -20.76
N LYS A 25 9.72 -5.82 -21.80
CA LYS A 25 9.91 -4.68 -22.72
C LYS A 25 8.64 -4.35 -23.52
N ASP A 26 7.87 -5.38 -23.84
CA ASP A 26 6.61 -5.35 -24.57
C ASP A 26 5.37 -5.31 -23.66
N ALA A 27 5.57 -5.19 -22.34
CA ALA A 27 4.44 -5.10 -21.42
C ALA A 27 3.56 -3.88 -21.74
N ILE A 28 2.24 -4.09 -21.70
CA ILE A 28 1.24 -3.08 -22.02
C ILE A 28 1.25 -1.89 -21.05
N SER A 29 0.86 -0.72 -21.53
CA SER A 29 0.75 0.50 -20.71
C SER A 29 -0.51 0.48 -19.83
N GLY A 30 -0.59 1.41 -18.86
CA GLY A 30 -1.76 1.57 -18.00
C GLY A 30 -3.04 1.85 -18.77
N SER A 31 -3.01 2.77 -19.73
CA SER A 31 -4.16 3.08 -20.58
C SER A 31 -4.59 1.91 -21.48
N THR A 32 -3.63 1.16 -22.04
CA THR A 32 -3.92 -0.04 -22.83
C THR A 32 -4.57 -1.12 -21.96
N PHE A 33 -4.02 -1.34 -20.75
CA PHE A 33 -4.58 -2.29 -19.80
C PHE A 33 -5.98 -1.90 -19.36
N LYS A 34 -6.23 -0.62 -19.06
CA LYS A 34 -7.56 -0.09 -18.74
C LYS A 34 -8.59 -0.51 -19.79
N ASN A 35 -8.28 -0.33 -21.08
CA ASN A 35 -9.23 -0.68 -22.15
C ASN A 35 -9.48 -2.20 -22.19
N SER A 36 -8.46 -3.02 -21.94
CA SER A 36 -8.62 -4.49 -21.95
C SER A 36 -9.50 -5.04 -20.82
N ILE A 37 -9.67 -4.29 -19.72
CA ILE A 37 -10.45 -4.73 -18.56
C ILE A 37 -11.81 -4.03 -18.42
N GLU A 38 -12.14 -3.10 -19.31
CA GLU A 38 -13.28 -2.19 -19.13
C GLU A 38 -14.63 -2.90 -19.10
N SER A 39 -14.80 -3.93 -19.94
CA SER A 39 -16.03 -4.72 -20.05
C SER A 39 -15.98 -6.05 -19.30
N LEU A 40 -14.88 -6.33 -18.59
CA LEU A 40 -14.72 -7.60 -17.87
C LEU A 40 -15.60 -7.63 -16.61
N SER A 41 -16.04 -8.83 -16.25
CA SER A 41 -16.60 -9.06 -14.92
C SER A 41 -15.55 -8.80 -13.83
N LEU A 42 -16.00 -8.63 -12.57
CA LEU A 42 -15.10 -8.43 -11.44
C LEU A 42 -14.02 -9.52 -11.37
N GLU A 43 -14.41 -10.78 -11.48
CA GLU A 43 -13.49 -11.92 -11.40
C GLU A 43 -12.44 -11.90 -12.53
N GLU A 44 -12.88 -11.71 -13.77
CA GLU A 44 -11.98 -11.66 -14.93
C GLU A 44 -11.03 -10.46 -14.87
N ARG A 45 -11.54 -9.31 -14.39
CA ARG A 45 -10.75 -8.11 -14.13
C ARG A 45 -9.66 -8.39 -13.10
N GLU A 46 -10.02 -8.97 -11.96
CA GLU A 46 -9.07 -9.24 -10.88
C GLU A 46 -8.03 -10.29 -11.26
N ARG A 47 -8.42 -11.32 -12.01
CA ARG A 47 -7.48 -12.27 -12.62
C ARG A 47 -6.50 -11.58 -13.57
N SER A 48 -6.98 -10.67 -14.40
CA SER A 48 -6.14 -9.90 -15.33
C SER A 48 -5.17 -8.98 -14.58
N ILE A 49 -5.63 -8.31 -13.51
CA ILE A 49 -4.80 -7.47 -12.64
C ILE A 49 -3.71 -8.31 -11.96
N TYR A 50 -4.07 -9.46 -11.39
CA TYR A 50 -3.12 -10.37 -10.76
C TYR A 50 -2.02 -10.78 -11.73
N GLN A 51 -2.38 -11.20 -12.95
CA GLN A 51 -1.42 -11.60 -13.98
C GLN A 51 -0.45 -10.47 -14.35
N GLN A 52 -0.94 -9.24 -14.56
CA GLN A 52 -0.08 -8.10 -14.86
C GLN A 52 0.93 -7.84 -13.74
N ILE A 53 0.47 -7.84 -12.49
CA ILE A 53 1.32 -7.54 -11.33
C ILE A 53 2.36 -8.65 -11.12
N MET A 54 1.94 -9.92 -11.14
CA MET A 54 2.85 -11.04 -10.93
C MET A 54 3.87 -11.22 -12.06
N ASN A 55 3.54 -10.78 -13.28
CA ASN A 55 4.48 -10.70 -14.41
C ASN A 55 5.38 -9.45 -14.35
N GLY A 56 5.26 -8.62 -13.31
CA GLY A 56 6.10 -7.45 -13.10
C GLY A 56 5.71 -6.21 -13.93
N ASN A 57 4.51 -6.17 -14.54
CA ASN A 57 4.01 -4.98 -15.25
C ASN A 57 3.52 -3.89 -14.29
N ILE A 58 4.47 -3.35 -13.53
CA ILE A 58 4.29 -2.23 -12.64
C ILE A 58 5.30 -1.13 -12.97
N PRO A 59 5.03 0.14 -12.62
CA PRO A 59 6.01 1.21 -12.71
C PRO A 59 7.32 0.87 -11.98
N THR A 60 8.45 1.25 -12.57
CA THR A 60 9.78 1.06 -12.00
C THR A 60 9.92 1.83 -10.69
N PHE A 61 9.33 3.03 -10.60
CA PHE A 61 9.41 3.85 -9.39
C PHE A 61 8.76 3.20 -8.16
N LEU A 62 7.80 2.29 -8.34
CA LEU A 62 7.16 1.56 -7.24
C LEU A 62 8.05 0.46 -6.65
N ARG A 63 9.15 0.08 -7.33
CA ARG A 63 9.98 -1.07 -6.95
C ARG A 63 10.92 -0.78 -5.80
N ASN A 64 11.30 0.47 -5.56
CA ASN A 64 12.14 0.83 -4.43
C ASN A 64 11.23 1.15 -3.24
N LEU A 65 11.29 0.34 -2.19
CA LEU A 65 10.48 0.56 -0.99
C LEU A 65 11.03 1.73 -0.18
N VAL A 66 10.13 2.44 0.48
CA VAL A 66 10.46 3.56 1.36
C VAL A 66 10.46 3.08 2.82
N PRO A 67 11.53 3.34 3.58
CA PRO A 67 11.55 3.05 5.01
C PRO A 67 10.66 4.03 5.79
N ILE A 68 9.92 3.50 6.76
CA ILE A 68 9.25 4.27 7.80
C ILE A 68 9.89 3.87 9.13
N SER A 69 10.58 4.81 9.76
CA SER A 69 11.30 4.59 11.01
C SER A 69 10.65 5.36 12.16
N PHE A 70 10.53 4.72 13.32
CA PHE A 70 10.02 5.34 14.54
C PHE A 70 10.50 4.58 15.78
N SER A 71 10.50 5.27 16.93
CA SER A 71 10.77 4.66 18.23
C SER A 71 9.51 4.67 19.09
N LYS A 72 9.27 3.59 19.84
CA LYS A 72 8.14 3.51 20.79
C LYS A 72 8.56 2.84 22.08
N THR A 73 8.23 3.43 23.21
CA THR A 73 8.43 2.82 24.53
C THR A 73 7.26 1.91 24.88
N LEU A 74 7.54 0.65 25.21
CA LEU A 74 6.59 -0.33 25.74
C LEU A 74 7.24 -1.05 26.93
N ASN A 75 6.52 -1.16 28.06
CA ASN A 75 6.99 -1.85 29.27
C ASN A 75 8.43 -1.47 29.66
N HIS A 76 8.72 -0.16 29.70
CA HIS A 76 10.03 0.43 30.01
C HIS A 76 11.17 0.10 29.01
N SER A 77 10.86 -0.54 27.87
CA SER A 77 11.81 -0.81 26.79
C SER A 77 11.50 0.08 25.58
N ILE A 78 12.53 0.69 25.00
CA ILE A 78 12.41 1.45 23.74
C ILE A 78 12.57 0.48 22.58
N TYR A 79 11.63 0.50 21.63
CA TYR A 79 11.67 -0.28 20.40
C TYR A 79 11.98 0.67 19.24
N ASP A 80 13.14 0.49 18.59
CA ASP A 80 13.51 1.19 17.37
C ASP A 80 13.12 0.36 16.16
N ILE A 81 12.19 0.87 15.36
CA ILE A 81 11.46 0.11 14.35
C ILE A 81 11.69 0.75 12.99
N THR A 82 11.91 -0.08 11.97
CA THR A 82 11.87 0.34 10.57
C THR A 82 11.14 -0.70 9.73
N TYR A 83 10.00 -0.32 9.15
CA TYR A 83 9.30 -1.12 8.14
C TYR A 83 9.38 -0.45 6.77
N PHE A 84 9.06 -1.21 5.72
CA PHE A 84 9.18 -0.74 4.35
C PHE A 84 7.83 -0.80 3.62
N VAL A 85 7.54 0.22 2.82
CA VAL A 85 6.27 0.38 2.10
C VAL A 85 6.52 0.78 0.65
N ILE A 86 5.61 0.41 -0.25
CA ILE A 86 5.64 0.94 -1.62
C ILE A 86 5.43 2.48 -1.62
N PRO A 87 6.13 3.24 -2.47
CA PRO A 87 6.16 4.70 -2.41
C PRO A 87 4.82 5.35 -2.79
N ASP A 88 4.03 4.68 -3.63
CA ASP A 88 2.65 5.06 -3.96
C ASP A 88 1.76 3.80 -3.96
N TYR A 89 0.49 3.93 -4.27
CA TYR A 89 -0.42 2.79 -4.40
C TYR A 89 -0.06 1.89 -5.58
N LEU A 90 -0.41 0.60 -5.46
CA LEU A 90 -0.19 -0.40 -6.50
C LEU A 90 -0.78 0.04 -7.84
N ALA A 91 -0.01 -0.12 -8.90
CA ALA A 91 -0.38 0.33 -10.24
C ALA A 91 0.11 -0.64 -11.31
N VAL A 92 -0.61 -0.69 -12.44
CA VAL A 92 -0.22 -1.44 -13.64
C VAL A 92 0.26 -0.49 -14.73
N GLY A 93 1.36 -0.81 -15.40
CA GLY A 93 1.88 -0.05 -16.53
C GLY A 93 3.33 0.39 -16.37
N SER A 94 3.67 1.52 -16.98
CA SER A 94 5.02 2.11 -17.00
C SER A 94 5.07 3.42 -16.21
N ASP A 95 6.25 3.96 -15.93
CA ASP A 95 6.40 5.24 -15.23
C ASP A 95 5.68 6.41 -15.93
N ALA A 96 5.55 6.37 -17.27
CA ALA A 96 4.90 7.41 -18.07
C ALA A 96 3.38 7.23 -18.21
N ASP A 97 2.92 5.97 -18.19
CA ASP A 97 1.51 5.60 -18.37
C ASP A 97 1.18 4.38 -17.50
N TYR A 98 0.61 4.69 -16.33
CA TYR A 98 0.18 3.73 -15.33
C TYR A 98 -1.24 4.00 -14.85
N PHE A 99 -1.87 2.92 -14.38
CA PHE A 99 -3.18 2.93 -13.74
C PHE A 99 -3.01 2.53 -12.27
N ILE A 100 -3.20 3.46 -11.33
CA ILE A 100 -3.38 3.12 -9.90
C ILE A 100 -4.62 2.25 -9.80
N ILE A 101 -4.44 0.98 -9.49
CA ILE A 101 -5.45 -0.05 -9.72
C ILE A 101 -6.22 -0.37 -8.42
N PRO A 102 -7.49 0.04 -8.29
CA PRO A 102 -8.31 -0.39 -7.17
C PRO A 102 -8.65 -1.87 -7.30
N THR A 103 -8.62 -2.61 -6.19
CA THR A 103 -8.98 -4.03 -6.14
C THR A 103 -9.90 -4.29 -4.95
N THR A 104 -10.46 -5.50 -4.90
CA THR A 104 -11.01 -6.07 -3.67
C THR A 104 -9.88 -6.29 -2.66
N PRO A 105 -10.21 -6.39 -1.36
CA PRO A 105 -9.26 -6.87 -0.36
C PRO A 105 -8.78 -8.30 -0.63
N ILE A 106 -9.59 -9.15 -1.26
CA ILE A 106 -9.24 -10.55 -1.57
C ILE A 106 -8.05 -10.58 -2.53
N LEU A 107 -8.13 -9.87 -3.65
CA LEU A 107 -7.02 -9.77 -4.59
C LEU A 107 -5.80 -9.09 -3.95
N ALA A 108 -6.01 -8.01 -3.20
CA ALA A 108 -4.92 -7.30 -2.53
C ALA A 108 -4.15 -8.22 -1.56
N GLN A 109 -4.86 -9.01 -0.76
CA GLN A 109 -4.28 -10.00 0.15
C GLN A 109 -3.58 -11.13 -0.62
N LYS A 110 -4.17 -11.62 -1.71
CA LYS A 110 -3.55 -12.65 -2.56
C LYS A 110 -2.21 -12.18 -3.15
N ILE A 111 -2.15 -10.93 -3.62
CA ILE A 111 -0.90 -10.32 -4.09
C ILE A 111 0.08 -10.21 -2.93
N ALA A 112 -0.34 -9.64 -1.79
CA ALA A 112 0.52 -9.45 -0.63
C ALA A 112 1.16 -10.78 -0.17
N ASN A 113 0.36 -11.84 -0.04
CA ASN A 113 0.83 -13.18 0.32
C ASN A 113 1.88 -13.71 -0.67
N ALA A 114 1.63 -13.55 -1.98
CA ALA A 114 2.49 -14.08 -3.03
C ALA A 114 3.90 -13.45 -3.03
N ILE A 115 4.06 -12.25 -2.48
CA ILE A 115 5.32 -11.51 -2.49
C ILE A 115 5.93 -11.28 -1.09
N GLY A 116 5.33 -11.82 -0.02
CA GLY A 116 5.82 -11.67 1.36
C GLY A 116 5.47 -10.32 2.01
N PHE A 117 4.34 -9.73 1.64
CA PHE A 117 3.85 -8.43 2.09
C PHE A 117 2.57 -8.59 2.92
N THR A 118 2.14 -7.50 3.53
CA THR A 118 0.86 -7.34 4.23
C THR A 118 0.18 -6.04 3.77
N LEU A 119 -1.08 -5.86 4.16
CA LEU A 119 -1.79 -4.59 4.06
C LEU A 119 -1.53 -3.77 5.35
N PRO A 120 -1.61 -2.43 5.30
CA PRO A 120 -1.31 -1.58 6.44
C PRO A 120 -2.45 -1.67 7.46
N THR A 121 -2.19 -1.37 8.73
CA THR A 121 -3.25 -1.02 9.68
C THR A 121 -3.58 0.47 9.58
N LYS A 122 -4.64 0.93 10.25
CA LYS A 122 -4.92 2.36 10.45
C LYS A 122 -3.68 3.14 10.93
N LYS A 123 -3.00 2.65 11.98
CA LYS A 123 -1.79 3.29 12.54
C LYS A 123 -0.69 3.43 11.49
N MET A 124 -0.48 2.40 10.67
CA MET A 124 0.52 2.45 9.60
C MET A 124 0.13 3.45 8.52
N VAL A 125 -1.14 3.54 8.13
CA VAL A 125 -1.61 4.55 7.17
C VAL A 125 -1.30 5.96 7.67
N ASP A 126 -1.54 6.24 8.96
CA ASP A 126 -1.24 7.55 9.56
C ASP A 126 0.27 7.85 9.59
N GLN A 127 1.10 6.86 9.90
CA GLN A 127 2.57 6.97 9.85
C GLN A 127 3.09 7.18 8.43
N ILE A 128 2.54 6.46 7.44
CA ILE A 128 2.87 6.64 6.02
C ILE A 128 2.53 8.06 5.59
N TRP A 129 1.35 8.55 5.97
CA TRP A 129 0.94 9.91 5.64
C TRP A 129 1.86 10.96 6.28
N SER A 130 2.20 10.82 7.56
CA SER A 130 3.05 11.79 8.26
C SER A 130 4.44 11.87 7.63
N ASN A 131 5.02 10.72 7.27
CA ASN A 131 6.33 10.60 6.63
C ASN A 131 6.32 10.90 5.12
N ALA A 132 5.15 10.98 4.47
CA ALA A 132 5.07 11.26 3.04
C ALA A 132 5.58 12.67 2.73
N SER A 133 6.59 12.74 1.86
CA SER A 133 7.10 13.99 1.29
C SER A 133 6.07 14.71 0.42
N VAL A 134 5.12 13.96 -0.17
CA VAL A 134 4.03 14.50 -0.97
C VAL A 134 2.70 14.07 -0.37
N LYS A 135 1.91 15.06 0.05
CA LYS A 135 0.56 14.87 0.59
C LYS A 135 -0.44 15.40 -0.43
N LEU A 136 -0.93 14.52 -1.29
CA LEU A 136 -1.89 14.87 -2.33
C LEU A 136 -3.29 15.02 -1.70
N PRO A 137 -4.02 16.11 -2.00
CA PRO A 137 -5.35 16.30 -1.43
C PRO A 137 -6.34 15.27 -2.03
N PRO A 138 -7.29 14.75 -1.23
CA PRO A 138 -8.35 13.88 -1.71
C PRO A 138 -9.11 14.49 -2.90
N SER A 139 -9.53 13.65 -3.85
CA SER A 139 -10.36 14.07 -4.99
C SER A 139 -11.61 13.19 -5.17
N PRO A 140 -12.58 13.24 -4.23
CA PRO A 140 -13.77 12.42 -4.30
C PRO A 140 -14.58 12.64 -5.58
N ILE A 141 -15.15 11.56 -6.11
CA ILE A 141 -16.19 11.58 -7.15
C ILE A 141 -17.55 11.33 -6.45
N PRO A 142 -18.60 12.12 -6.73
CA PRO A 142 -19.90 11.92 -6.12
C PRO A 142 -20.40 10.46 -6.24
N PRO A 143 -21.02 9.91 -5.18
CA PRO A 143 -21.51 8.54 -5.21
C PRO A 143 -22.46 8.29 -6.39
N SER A 144 -22.28 7.17 -7.07
CA SER A 144 -23.17 6.73 -8.14
C SER A 144 -23.04 5.22 -8.34
N PRO A 145 -24.01 4.55 -9.01
CA PRO A 145 -23.89 3.14 -9.36
C PRO A 145 -22.66 2.81 -10.23
N LYS A 146 -22.04 3.82 -10.86
CA LYS A 146 -20.86 3.64 -11.73
C LYS A 146 -19.54 3.60 -10.96
N MET A 147 -19.53 3.84 -9.64
CA MET A 147 -18.30 4.01 -8.87
C MET A 147 -17.37 2.79 -8.83
N THR A 148 -17.90 1.59 -9.11
CA THR A 148 -17.16 0.33 -9.20
C THR A 148 -16.66 0.00 -10.61
N THR A 149 -16.99 0.84 -11.60
CA THR A 149 -16.66 0.62 -13.02
C THR A 149 -15.26 1.15 -13.36
N VAL A 150 -14.60 0.47 -14.30
CA VAL A 150 -13.27 0.86 -14.79
C VAL A 150 -13.21 2.31 -15.31
N PRO A 151 -14.22 2.84 -16.03
CA PRO A 151 -14.23 4.24 -16.44
C PRO A 151 -14.12 5.23 -15.28
N VAL A 152 -14.83 5.02 -14.17
CA VAL A 152 -14.76 5.92 -13.00
C VAL A 152 -13.44 5.74 -12.24
N MET A 153 -12.93 4.51 -12.16
CA MET A 153 -11.60 4.23 -11.61
C MET A 153 -10.50 4.96 -12.40
N TRP A 154 -10.60 4.96 -13.75
CA TRP A 154 -9.67 5.66 -14.64
C TRP A 154 -9.82 7.19 -14.57
N GLU A 155 -11.05 7.70 -14.44
CA GLU A 155 -11.31 9.12 -14.22
C GLU A 155 -10.57 9.60 -12.96
N HIS A 156 -10.71 8.88 -11.84
CA HIS A 156 -10.00 9.20 -10.62
C HIS A 156 -8.47 9.11 -10.80
N ASN A 157 -7.96 8.06 -11.47
CA ASN A 157 -6.54 7.94 -11.81
C ASN A 157 -6.02 9.18 -12.56
N THR A 158 -6.80 9.68 -13.52
CA THR A 158 -6.44 10.86 -14.32
C THR A 158 -6.40 12.13 -13.47
N ARG A 159 -7.37 12.32 -12.56
CA ARG A 159 -7.36 13.44 -11.59
C ARG A 159 -6.10 13.41 -10.72
N LEU A 160 -5.74 12.23 -10.22
CA LEU A 160 -4.54 12.03 -9.41
C LEU A 160 -3.24 12.25 -10.20
N LYS A 161 -3.20 11.83 -11.46
CA LYS A 161 -2.05 12.09 -12.35
C LYS A 161 -1.79 13.59 -12.50
N VAL A 162 -2.82 14.40 -12.72
CA VAL A 162 -2.70 15.87 -12.78
C VAL A 162 -2.19 16.45 -11.47
N GLN A 163 -2.66 15.95 -10.31
CA GLN A 163 -2.13 16.37 -9.02
C GLN A 163 -0.65 15.98 -8.86
N ARG A 164 -0.29 14.75 -9.25
CA ARG A 164 1.08 14.24 -9.13
C ARG A 164 2.04 14.99 -10.02
N GLU A 165 1.66 15.30 -11.27
CA GLU A 165 2.44 16.09 -12.22
C GLU A 165 2.84 17.45 -11.65
N LYS A 166 1.91 18.13 -10.94
CA LYS A 166 2.24 19.38 -10.24
C LYS A 166 3.27 19.15 -9.13
N ALA A 167 3.15 18.06 -8.38
CA ALA A 167 4.06 17.70 -7.29
C ALA A 167 5.44 17.20 -7.75
N LEU A 168 5.60 16.81 -9.03
CA LEU A 168 6.91 16.39 -9.56
C LEU A 168 7.97 17.51 -9.52
N LYS A 169 7.54 18.77 -9.47
CA LYS A 169 8.44 19.92 -9.27
C LYS A 169 9.14 19.91 -7.92
N GLN A 170 8.56 19.24 -6.92
CA GLN A 170 9.04 19.21 -5.53
C GLN A 170 9.63 17.85 -5.15
N ALA A 171 9.05 16.76 -5.65
CA ALA A 171 9.49 15.41 -5.33
C ALA A 171 9.31 14.46 -6.52
N PRO A 172 10.38 13.74 -6.95
CA PRO A 172 10.34 12.86 -8.11
C PRO A 172 9.44 11.65 -7.89
N LEU A 173 9.13 10.92 -8.96
CA LEU A 173 8.52 9.58 -8.84
C LEU A 173 9.38 8.69 -7.93
N GLY A 174 8.73 7.86 -7.12
CA GLY A 174 9.38 7.04 -6.10
C GLY A 174 9.55 7.73 -4.74
N ALA A 175 9.34 9.04 -4.64
CA ALA A 175 9.14 9.69 -3.35
C ALA A 175 7.82 9.21 -2.71
N LEU A 176 7.77 9.12 -1.38
CA LEU A 176 6.58 8.67 -0.66
C LEU A 176 5.42 9.66 -0.83
N VAL A 177 4.30 9.16 -1.36
CA VAL A 177 3.06 9.90 -1.61
C VAL A 177 1.92 9.29 -0.80
N ALA A 178 1.10 10.12 -0.17
CA ALA A 178 -0.06 9.69 0.60
C ALA A 178 -1.25 10.65 0.48
N GLY A 179 -2.38 10.27 1.09
CA GLY A 179 -3.56 11.11 1.33
C GLY A 179 -4.68 11.00 0.29
N HIS A 180 -4.41 10.48 -0.90
CA HIS A 180 -5.29 10.65 -2.05
C HIS A 180 -6.15 9.41 -2.39
N LYS A 181 -6.07 8.34 -1.61
CA LYS A 181 -6.97 7.17 -1.69
C LYS A 181 -7.44 6.76 -0.29
N LYS A 182 -8.43 5.88 -0.23
CA LYS A 182 -8.78 5.13 0.97
C LYS A 182 -8.00 3.83 0.96
N ASP A 183 -7.08 3.66 1.88
CA ASP A 183 -6.30 2.44 2.03
C ASP A 183 -7.21 1.29 2.48
N ILE A 184 -7.08 0.12 1.83
CA ILE A 184 -7.61 -1.13 2.38
C ILE A 184 -6.67 -1.53 3.53
N ILE A 185 -7.21 -1.72 4.73
CA ILE A 185 -6.42 -1.95 5.93
C ILE A 185 -6.67 -3.32 6.57
N ILE A 186 -5.69 -3.78 7.36
CA ILE A 186 -5.84 -4.85 8.34
C ILE A 186 -6.47 -4.29 9.61
N SER A 187 -7.53 -4.94 10.10
CA SER A 187 -8.31 -4.52 11.28
C SER A 187 -9.03 -5.72 11.89
N ASN A 188 -9.37 -5.66 13.19
CA ASN A 188 -10.24 -6.67 13.80
C ASN A 188 -11.64 -6.69 13.17
N LYS A 189 -12.05 -5.60 12.52
CA LYS A 189 -13.36 -5.51 11.85
C LYS A 189 -13.56 -6.52 10.73
N ILE A 190 -12.48 -7.00 10.10
CA ILE A 190 -12.52 -8.01 9.02
C ILE A 190 -13.25 -9.28 9.49
N HIS A 191 -13.06 -9.68 10.76
CA HIS A 191 -13.59 -10.92 11.32
C HIS A 191 -14.68 -10.66 12.38
N SER A 192 -15.17 -9.41 12.47
CA SER A 192 -16.12 -9.01 13.52
C SER A 192 -17.56 -9.44 13.26
N ASN A 193 -17.89 -9.80 12.01
CA ASN A 193 -19.20 -10.31 11.61
C ASN A 193 -19.06 -11.29 10.44
N SER A 194 -20.13 -12.03 10.14
CA SER A 194 -20.16 -13.02 9.05
C SER A 194 -20.16 -12.41 7.65
N ALA A 195 -20.33 -11.09 7.52
CA ALA A 195 -20.46 -10.42 6.21
C ALA A 195 -19.12 -10.21 5.49
N LYS A 196 -18.00 -10.67 6.07
CA LYS A 196 -16.63 -10.57 5.53
C LYS A 196 -16.36 -9.18 4.91
N PRO A 197 -16.30 -8.09 5.69
CA PRO A 197 -16.26 -6.75 5.11
C PRO A 197 -14.86 -6.38 4.58
N VAL A 198 -14.82 -5.57 3.52
CA VAL A 198 -13.63 -4.75 3.24
C VAL A 198 -13.52 -3.65 4.29
N VAL A 199 -12.35 -3.48 4.89
CA VAL A 199 -12.09 -2.39 5.85
C VAL A 199 -11.24 -1.32 5.17
N ILE A 200 -11.81 -0.13 5.05
CA ILE A 200 -11.16 1.02 4.41
C ILE A 200 -10.94 2.15 5.41
N TYR A 201 -9.83 2.87 5.23
CA TYR A 201 -9.47 4.04 6.03
C TYR A 201 -8.63 5.01 5.21
N GLY A 202 -8.76 6.30 5.47
CA GLY A 202 -7.88 7.30 4.90
C GLY A 202 -8.64 8.35 4.12
N TRP A 203 -8.16 8.65 2.91
CA TRP A 203 -8.27 10.00 2.36
C TRP A 203 -7.91 11.05 3.41
N HIS A 204 -6.66 11.46 3.45
CA HIS A 204 -6.22 12.44 4.42
C HIS A 204 -6.16 13.81 3.77
N TYR A 205 -6.82 14.78 4.38
CA TYR A 205 -6.52 16.18 4.11
C TYR A 205 -5.03 16.46 4.32
N GLN A 206 -4.53 17.56 3.78
CA GLN A 206 -3.11 17.92 3.90
C GLN A 206 -2.67 18.26 5.34
N ASN A 207 -3.63 18.43 6.26
CA ASN A 207 -3.38 18.56 7.70
C ASN A 207 -3.40 17.21 8.45
N GLY A 208 -3.66 16.09 7.77
CA GLY A 208 -3.66 14.74 8.34
C GLY A 208 -5.01 14.28 8.89
N THR A 209 -6.05 15.11 8.81
CA THR A 209 -7.40 14.69 9.19
C THR A 209 -7.95 13.71 8.13
N PRO A 210 -8.38 12.50 8.51
CA PRO A 210 -8.99 11.56 7.57
C PRO A 210 -10.42 12.00 7.22
N ILE A 211 -10.78 11.88 5.94
CA ILE A 211 -12.16 12.00 5.43
C ILE A 211 -12.90 10.69 5.66
N GLN A 212 -12.23 9.55 5.40
CA GLN A 212 -12.77 8.23 5.63
C GLN A 212 -12.30 7.71 7.00
N PRO A 213 -13.15 7.74 8.05
CA PRO A 213 -12.87 6.98 9.26
C PRO A 213 -12.86 5.48 8.95
N VAL A 214 -12.36 4.66 9.87
CA VAL A 214 -12.33 3.20 9.71
C VAL A 214 -13.76 2.71 9.44
N TYR A 215 -13.96 2.15 8.25
CA TYR A 215 -15.28 1.77 7.76
C TYR A 215 -15.25 0.35 7.20
N ALA A 216 -16.27 -0.43 7.56
CA ALA A 216 -16.41 -1.85 7.25
C ALA A 216 -17.85 -2.17 6.78
N GLY A 217 -18.46 -1.26 6.02
CA GLY A 217 -19.86 -1.37 5.58
C GLY A 217 -20.04 -1.93 4.16
N HIS A 218 -18.97 -2.36 3.51
CA HIS A 218 -19.01 -3.02 2.19
C HIS A 218 -18.48 -4.45 2.29
N SER A 219 -18.93 -5.33 1.41
CA SER A 219 -18.42 -6.71 1.32
C SER A 219 -16.96 -6.74 0.88
N ASP A 220 -16.27 -7.84 1.16
CA ASP A 220 -14.94 -8.18 0.64
C ASP A 220 -14.87 -8.30 -0.88
N THR A 221 -16.02 -8.43 -1.57
CA THR A 221 -16.13 -8.38 -3.03
C THR A 221 -16.34 -6.97 -3.59
N TYR A 222 -16.43 -5.95 -2.75
CA TYR A 222 -16.58 -4.57 -3.17
C TYR A 222 -15.23 -3.93 -3.55
N ALA A 223 -15.21 -3.21 -4.68
CA ALA A 223 -14.07 -2.40 -5.09
C ALA A 223 -14.54 -1.19 -5.91
N ASP A 224 -14.25 0.01 -5.43
CA ASP A 224 -14.57 1.27 -6.11
C ASP A 224 -13.31 2.08 -6.48
N TYR A 225 -13.52 3.20 -7.17
CA TYR A 225 -12.45 4.11 -7.58
C TYR A 225 -11.59 4.64 -6.44
N SER A 226 -12.05 4.59 -5.19
CA SER A 226 -11.40 5.21 -4.03
C SER A 226 -10.42 4.26 -3.32
N HIS A 227 -10.56 2.94 -3.50
CA HIS A 227 -9.68 1.93 -2.88
C HIS A 227 -8.23 2.07 -3.34
N GLY A 228 -7.31 2.18 -2.38
CA GLY A 228 -5.86 2.22 -2.56
C GLY A 228 -5.21 0.99 -1.95
N ILE A 229 -4.38 0.31 -2.73
CA ILE A 229 -3.64 -0.87 -2.27
C ILE A 229 -2.21 -0.45 -1.94
N ARG A 230 -1.92 -0.34 -0.64
CA ARG A 230 -0.63 0.13 -0.11
C ARG A 230 0.15 -1.04 0.47
N LEU A 231 0.92 -1.74 -0.36
CA LEU A 231 1.66 -2.92 0.09
C LEU A 231 2.79 -2.53 1.07
N VAL A 232 2.78 -3.17 2.23
CA VAL A 232 3.81 -3.05 3.27
C VAL A 232 4.56 -4.36 3.32
N GLN A 233 5.89 -4.34 3.31
CA GLN A 233 6.65 -5.57 3.46
C GLN A 233 6.38 -6.18 4.84
N ASN A 234 6.08 -7.48 4.90
CA ASN A 234 5.70 -8.10 6.17
C ASN A 234 6.89 -8.19 7.15
N SER A 235 8.11 -8.30 6.62
CA SER A 235 9.31 -8.22 7.45
C SER A 235 9.55 -6.78 7.93
N VAL A 236 9.86 -6.64 9.20
CA VAL A 236 10.18 -5.38 9.86
C VAL A 236 11.47 -5.51 10.66
N LEU A 237 12.25 -4.43 10.74
CA LEU A 237 13.44 -4.37 11.59
C LEU A 237 13.07 -3.80 12.95
N ILE A 238 13.42 -4.50 14.02
CA ILE A 238 13.35 -4.04 15.41
C ILE A 238 14.74 -4.19 16.02
N HIS A 239 15.39 -3.09 16.40
CA HIS A 239 16.80 -3.10 16.83
C HIS A 239 17.71 -3.85 15.86
N ASN A 240 17.50 -3.64 14.55
CA ASN A 240 18.18 -4.34 13.44
C ASN A 240 17.95 -5.86 13.35
N LYS A 241 17.02 -6.43 14.13
CA LYS A 241 16.59 -7.82 14.02
C LYS A 241 15.30 -7.91 13.23
N VAL A 242 15.21 -8.89 12.33
CA VAL A 242 14.01 -9.12 11.52
C VAL A 242 12.91 -9.74 12.38
N SER A 243 11.70 -9.21 12.25
CA SER A 243 10.44 -9.76 12.79
C SER A 243 9.36 -9.68 11.71
N LEU A 244 8.19 -10.26 11.96
CA LEU A 244 7.03 -10.17 11.05
C LEU A 244 5.94 -9.29 11.65
N ILE A 245 5.46 -8.31 10.89
CA ILE A 245 4.37 -7.41 11.31
C ILE A 245 3.12 -8.23 11.65
N THR A 246 2.75 -9.21 10.82
CA THR A 246 1.59 -10.08 11.08
C THR A 246 1.72 -10.86 12.38
N THR A 247 2.92 -11.27 12.79
CA THR A 247 3.15 -11.94 14.09
C THR A 247 3.04 -10.94 15.24
N LEU A 248 3.64 -9.75 15.10
CA LEU A 248 3.60 -8.71 16.12
C LEU A 248 2.19 -8.18 16.35
N LEU A 249 1.35 -8.13 15.32
CA LEU A 249 -0.07 -7.76 15.44
C LEU A 249 -0.86 -8.73 16.33
N GLN A 250 -0.45 -10.00 16.42
CA GLN A 250 -1.09 -11.02 17.26
C GLN A 250 -0.53 -11.05 18.70
N ASP A 251 0.59 -10.38 18.95
CA ASP A 251 1.28 -10.37 20.24
C ASP A 251 0.62 -9.35 21.19
N VAL A 252 0.23 -9.80 22.39
CA VAL A 252 -0.46 -8.98 23.39
C VAL A 252 0.35 -7.76 23.84
N ASP A 253 1.67 -7.90 23.94
CA ASP A 253 2.55 -6.84 24.40
C ASP A 253 2.97 -5.91 23.25
N LYS A 254 3.16 -6.48 22.05
CA LYS A 254 3.78 -5.77 20.91
C LYS A 254 2.79 -5.30 19.84
N SER A 255 1.54 -5.74 19.85
CA SER A 255 0.53 -5.35 18.85
C SER A 255 0.39 -3.84 18.70
N THR A 256 0.50 -3.11 19.80
CA THR A 256 0.36 -1.64 19.79
C THR A 256 1.48 -0.91 19.04
N LEU A 257 2.58 -1.60 18.70
CA LEU A 257 3.61 -1.06 17.80
C LEU A 257 3.03 -0.74 16.43
N PHE A 258 2.09 -1.56 15.94
CA PHE A 258 1.50 -1.44 14.60
C PHE A 258 -0.02 -1.28 14.60
N SER A 259 -0.72 -1.41 15.72
CA SER A 259 -2.18 -1.33 15.78
C SER A 259 -2.67 -0.31 16.80
N ASP A 260 -3.72 0.44 16.47
CA ASP A 260 -4.50 1.25 17.43
C ASP A 260 -5.60 0.42 18.11
N GLU A 261 -5.89 -0.77 17.59
CA GLU A 261 -6.94 -1.68 18.08
C GLU A 261 -6.42 -2.68 19.11
N GLY A 262 -5.14 -2.59 19.49
CA GLY A 262 -4.45 -3.65 20.22
C GLY A 262 -4.24 -4.88 19.34
N VAL A 263 -4.41 -6.07 19.92
CA VAL A 263 -4.21 -7.36 19.25
C VAL A 263 -5.15 -7.49 18.05
N ILE A 264 -4.58 -7.83 16.89
CA ILE A 264 -5.31 -8.29 15.71
C ILE A 264 -4.99 -9.77 15.52
N GLY A 265 -5.85 -10.64 16.04
CA GLY A 265 -5.63 -12.09 16.08
C GLY A 265 -5.62 -12.76 14.70
N LYS A 266 -6.29 -12.16 13.71
CA LYS A 266 -6.34 -12.64 12.31
C LYS A 266 -6.00 -11.48 11.36
N PRO A 267 -4.72 -11.15 11.18
CA PRO A 267 -4.29 -9.96 10.44
C PRO A 267 -4.29 -10.19 8.92
N LEU A 268 -5.39 -10.72 8.38
CA LEU A 268 -5.54 -11.05 6.97
C LEU A 268 -7.01 -11.04 6.54
N TYR A 269 -7.24 -10.85 5.25
CA TYR A 269 -8.50 -11.17 4.59
C TYR A 269 -8.52 -12.65 4.18
N THR A 270 -9.65 -13.33 4.34
CA THR A 270 -9.79 -14.72 3.90
C THR A 270 -9.86 -14.79 2.38
N LEU A 271 -9.27 -15.83 1.77
CA LEU A 271 -9.14 -15.99 0.32
C LEU A 271 -10.07 -17.08 -0.26
N ASP A 272 -11.03 -17.54 0.55
CA ASP A 272 -11.89 -18.70 0.32
C ASP A 272 -13.23 -18.35 -0.37
#